data_AF-A0A957MCQ4-F1
#
_entry.id   AF-A0A957MCQ4-F1
#
_cell.length_a   1.000
_cell.length_b   1.000
_cell.length_c   1.000
_cell.angle_alpha   90.00
_cell.angle_beta   90.00
_cell.angle_gamma   90.00
#
_symmetry.space_group_name_H-M   'P 1'
#
loop_
_entity.id
_entity.type
_entity.pdbx_description
1 polymer ?
#
loop_
_entity_poly.entity_id
_entity_poly.type
_entity_poly.pdbx_seq_one_letter_code
_entity_poly.pdbx_strand_id
1 'polypeptide(L)'
;MATKSLHKDSLPSVGALAVRVLLLIALLGAPVFTQSEFVWTTTGSPRVRAASISCAGFYHTVRPGETIYSIAARYGSSAYRIAVCNGLRSYRVYVGQLLRVPMR
;
A
#
# COMPACT_ATOMS: atom_id res chain seq x y z
N MET A 1 1.84 -2.83 59.88
CA MET A 1 1.45 -3.75 58.78
C MET A 1 0.67 -2.96 57.74
N ALA A 2 0.82 -3.33 56.46
CA ALA A 2 0.16 -2.80 55.24
C ALA A 2 0.92 -1.72 54.43
N THR A 3 1.88 -2.19 53.63
CA THR A 3 2.38 -1.52 52.43
C THR A 3 1.35 -1.67 51.30
N LYS A 4 0.53 -0.65 51.02
CA LYS A 4 -0.43 -0.71 49.92
C LYS A 4 0.21 -0.25 48.61
N SER A 5 0.72 -1.26 47.90
CA SER A 5 0.60 -1.51 46.47
C SER A 5 0.61 -0.31 45.51
N LEU A 6 1.70 -0.24 44.76
CA LEU A 6 1.81 0.36 43.43
C LEU A 6 0.57 0.05 42.57
N HIS A 7 -0.10 1.11 42.09
CA HIS A 7 -0.92 1.02 40.88
C HIS A 7 -0.23 1.82 39.77
N LYS A 8 0.50 1.05 38.96
CA LYS A 8 0.98 1.40 37.63
C LYS A 8 -0.27 1.47 36.75
N ASP A 9 -0.84 2.66 36.54
CA ASP A 9 -1.77 3.01 35.45
C ASP A 9 -2.33 4.43 35.67
N SER A 10 -1.64 5.45 35.17
CA SER A 10 -2.25 6.75 34.80
C SER A 10 -1.20 7.68 34.20
N LEU A 11 -0.88 7.46 32.92
CA LEU A 11 -0.45 8.56 32.06
C LEU A 11 -1.71 9.20 31.45
N PRO A 12 -2.01 10.47 31.73
CA PRO A 12 -2.78 11.26 30.79
C PRO A 12 -1.91 12.35 30.14
N SER A 13 -1.83 12.23 28.81
CA SER A 13 -1.77 13.30 27.81
C SER A 13 -0.61 14.31 27.88
N VAL A 14 0.39 14.05 27.04
CA VAL A 14 1.44 14.97 26.57
C VAL A 14 0.93 16.36 26.13
N GLY A 15 -0.39 16.52 25.90
CA GLY A 15 -1.04 17.79 25.56
C GLY A 15 -1.14 18.81 26.69
N ALA A 16 -1.11 18.43 27.97
CA ALA A 16 -1.21 19.40 29.07
C ALA A 16 0.13 20.09 29.41
N LEU A 17 1.25 19.46 29.05
CA LEU A 17 2.59 20.03 29.23
C LEU A 17 2.94 21.03 28.12
N ALA A 18 2.43 20.84 26.89
CA ALA A 18 2.69 21.73 25.76
C ALA A 18 2.10 23.14 25.94
N VAL A 19 0.93 23.27 26.58
CA VAL A 19 0.23 24.56 26.75
C VAL A 19 0.86 25.43 27.84
N ARG A 20 1.58 24.83 28.80
CA ARG A 20 2.21 25.58 29.92
C ARG A 20 3.61 26.10 29.61
N VAL A 21 4.30 25.53 28.63
CA VAL A 21 5.64 26.00 28.21
C VAL A 21 5.54 27.25 27.32
N LEU A 22 4.39 27.47 26.68
CA LEU A 22 4.19 28.56 25.70
C LEU A 22 3.88 29.94 26.31
N LEU A 23 3.75 30.06 27.65
CA LEU A 23 3.38 31.32 28.31
C LEU A 23 4.56 32.05 29.01
N LEU A 24 5.81 31.58 28.82
CA LEU A 24 7.01 32.13 29.50
C LEU A 24 8.05 32.79 28.58
N ILE A 25 7.72 33.07 27.31
CA ILE A 25 8.64 33.76 26.39
C ILE A 25 8.04 35.11 25.99
N ALA A 26 8.04 36.08 26.90
CA ALA A 26 7.59 37.44 26.63
C ALA A 26 8.37 38.47 27.44
N LEU A 27 9.68 38.59 27.24
CA LEU A 27 10.46 39.82 27.52
C LEU A 27 11.89 39.69 27.00
N LEU A 28 12.15 40.37 25.86
CA LEU A 28 13.42 40.78 25.24
C LEU A 28 13.59 40.26 23.80
N GLY A 29 13.40 41.19 22.85
CA GLY A 29 13.93 41.08 21.49
C GLY A 29 12.99 40.42 20.49
N ALA A 30 12.34 41.23 19.64
CA ALA A 30 11.67 40.74 18.45
C ALA A 30 12.69 40.13 17.47
N PRO A 31 12.53 38.89 17.02
CA PRO A 31 13.06 38.53 15.72
C PRO A 31 12.14 39.17 14.68
N VAL A 32 12.65 40.20 14.01
CA VAL A 32 12.32 40.47 12.60
C VAL A 32 12.74 39.22 11.84
N PHE A 33 11.87 38.21 11.82
CA PHE A 33 11.97 37.13 10.86
C PHE A 33 10.62 37.00 10.20
N THR A 34 10.50 37.75 9.12
CA THR A 34 9.61 37.51 8.01
C THR A 34 9.59 36.00 7.72
N GLN A 35 8.57 35.30 8.22
CA GLN A 35 8.22 33.98 7.71
C GLN A 35 7.03 34.17 6.79
N SER A 36 7.34 34.65 5.58
CA SER A 36 6.51 34.46 4.42
C SER A 36 6.26 32.96 4.24
N GLU A 37 4.99 32.58 4.18
CA GLU A 37 4.50 31.41 3.44
C GLU A 37 5.26 30.11 3.75
N PHE A 38 5.20 29.62 5.00
CA PHE A 38 5.45 28.19 5.21
C PHE A 38 4.22 27.42 4.68
N VAL A 39 4.12 27.35 3.36
CA VAL A 39 3.21 26.45 2.69
C VAL A 39 3.67 25.05 3.05
N TRP A 40 2.92 24.40 3.94
CA TRP A 40 2.95 22.95 4.04
C TRP A 40 2.35 22.40 2.74
N THR A 41 3.13 22.42 1.66
CA THR A 41 2.85 21.50 0.55
C THR A 41 3.12 20.13 1.14
N THR A 42 2.07 19.50 1.64
CA THR A 42 2.02 18.06 1.72
C THR A 42 2.28 17.61 0.30
N THR A 43 3.51 17.24 0.00
CA THR A 43 3.84 16.42 -1.16
C THR A 43 3.01 15.17 -0.96
N GLY A 44 1.79 15.19 -1.49
CA GLY A 44 0.92 14.04 -1.58
C GLY A 44 1.68 13.06 -2.44
N SER A 45 2.44 12.18 -1.78
CA SER A 45 3.12 11.06 -2.40
C SER A 45 2.05 10.39 -3.25
N PRO A 46 2.23 10.31 -4.59
CA PRO A 46 1.26 9.64 -5.42
C PRO A 46 1.17 8.23 -4.84
N ARG A 47 0.05 7.91 -4.18
CA ARG A 47 -0.28 6.55 -3.81
C ARG A 47 -0.50 5.84 -5.13
N VAL A 48 0.59 5.40 -5.74
CA VAL A 48 0.56 4.37 -6.77
C VAL A 48 -0.07 3.20 -6.04
N ARG A 49 -1.39 3.07 -6.17
CA ARG A 49 -2.10 1.90 -5.70
C ARG A 49 -1.35 0.74 -6.32
N ALA A 50 -0.71 -0.07 -5.48
CA ALA A 50 -0.13 -1.31 -5.93
C ALA A 50 -1.25 -2.05 -6.67
N ALA A 51 -1.14 -2.14 -7.99
CA ALA A 51 -2.16 -2.76 -8.81
C ALA A 51 -2.13 -4.25 -8.45
N SER A 52 -3.10 -4.68 -7.65
CA SER A 52 -3.30 -6.09 -7.37
C SER A 52 -3.68 -6.77 -8.68
N ILE A 53 -3.00 -7.87 -9.00
CA ILE A 53 -3.34 -8.67 -10.18
C ILE A 53 -4.72 -9.26 -9.94
N SER A 54 -5.74 -8.67 -10.56
CA SER A 54 -7.05 -9.29 -10.61
C SER A 54 -6.95 -10.54 -11.48
N CYS A 55 -7.39 -11.67 -10.91
CA CYS A 55 -7.52 -12.92 -11.63
C CYS A 55 -8.91 -13.12 -12.25
N ALA A 56 -9.81 -12.13 -12.13
CA ALA A 56 -11.14 -12.20 -12.74
C ALA A 56 -11.04 -12.25 -14.26
N GLY A 57 -11.76 -13.17 -14.89
CA GLY A 57 -11.70 -13.40 -16.33
C GLY A 57 -12.33 -14.73 -16.72
N PHE A 58 -11.91 -15.28 -17.85
CA PHE A 58 -12.50 -16.47 -18.46
C PHE A 58 -11.66 -17.72 -18.21
N TYR A 59 -12.25 -18.88 -18.45
CA TYR A 59 -11.51 -20.14 -18.55
C TYR A 59 -11.31 -20.53 -20.00
N HIS A 60 -10.09 -20.95 -20.33
CA HIS A 60 -9.71 -21.41 -21.66
C HIS A 60 -9.07 -22.79 -21.58
N THR A 61 -9.57 -23.73 -22.37
CA THR A 61 -8.94 -25.04 -22.54
C THR A 61 -7.92 -24.97 -23.66
N VAL A 62 -6.65 -25.23 -23.34
CA VAL A 62 -5.53 -25.17 -24.29
C VAL A 62 -5.75 -26.14 -25.45
N ARG A 63 -5.66 -25.64 -26.68
CA ARG A 63 -5.79 -26.42 -27.91
C ARG A 63 -4.41 -26.81 -28.46
N PRO A 64 -4.32 -27.83 -29.34
CA PRO A 64 -3.08 -28.18 -30.02
C PRO A 64 -2.44 -26.96 -30.70
N GLY A 65 -1.14 -26.77 -30.48
CA GLY A 65 -0.37 -25.66 -31.05
C GLY A 65 -0.49 -24.32 -30.32
N GLU A 66 -1.33 -24.20 -29.29
CA GLU A 66 -1.40 -22.99 -28.48
C GLU A 66 -0.27 -22.92 -27.44
N THR A 67 0.22 -21.71 -27.22
CA THR A 67 1.15 -21.38 -26.14
C THR A 67 0.47 -20.40 -25.18
N ILE A 68 1.00 -20.25 -23.97
CA ILE A 68 0.48 -19.24 -23.03
C ILE A 68 0.55 -17.82 -23.62
N TYR A 69 1.51 -17.55 -24.50
CA TYR A 69 1.68 -16.28 -25.19
C TYR A 69 0.61 -16.05 -26.25
N SER A 70 0.31 -17.05 -27.07
CA SER A 70 -0.76 -16.94 -28.08
C SER A 70 -2.13 -16.78 -27.44
N ILE A 71 -2.37 -17.47 -26.32
CA ILE A 71 -3.59 -17.34 -25.52
C ILE A 71 -3.68 -15.93 -24.90
N ALA A 72 -2.60 -15.45 -24.28
CA ALA A 72 -2.55 -14.10 -23.72
C ALA A 72 -2.82 -13.03 -24.77
N ALA A 73 -2.22 -13.15 -25.97
CA ALA A 73 -2.43 -12.23 -27.08
C ALA A 73 -3.89 -12.23 -27.55
N ARG A 74 -4.50 -13.41 -27.71
CA ARG A 74 -5.91 -13.55 -28.12
C ARG A 74 -6.86 -12.83 -27.16
N TYR A 75 -6.62 -12.91 -25.85
CA TYR A 75 -7.51 -12.36 -24.83
C TYR A 75 -7.08 -11.00 -24.29
N GLY A 76 -6.07 -10.36 -24.88
CA GLY A 76 -5.56 -9.08 -24.39
C GLY A 76 -5.04 -9.16 -22.95
N SER A 77 -4.51 -10.30 -22.52
CA SER A 77 -3.91 -10.51 -21.19
C SER A 77 -2.37 -10.55 -21.29
N SER A 78 -1.69 -11.02 -20.25
CA SER A 78 -0.25 -11.27 -20.27
C SER A 78 0.04 -12.70 -19.82
N ALA A 79 1.07 -13.32 -20.42
CA ALA A 79 1.52 -14.66 -20.02
C ALA A 79 1.83 -14.72 -18.52
N TYR A 80 2.43 -13.66 -17.97
CA TYR A 80 2.71 -13.52 -16.55
C TYR A 80 1.44 -13.55 -15.69
N ARG A 81 0.41 -12.74 -16.01
CA ARG A 81 -0.85 -12.74 -15.24
C ARG A 81 -1.56 -14.09 -15.32
N ILE A 82 -1.56 -14.75 -16.49
CA ILE A 82 -2.09 -16.11 -16.63
C ILE A 82 -1.30 -17.08 -15.75
N ALA A 83 0.04 -17.05 -15.78
CA ALA A 83 0.87 -17.95 -14.97
C ALA A 83 0.63 -17.78 -13.47
N VAL A 84 0.61 -16.52 -12.98
CA VAL A 84 0.34 -16.22 -11.56
C VAL A 84 -1.05 -16.68 -11.15
N CYS A 85 -2.08 -16.36 -11.93
CA CYS A 85 -3.46 -16.73 -11.62
C CYS A 85 -3.75 -18.24 -11.68
N ASN A 86 -2.87 -19.02 -12.32
CA ASN A 86 -2.96 -20.47 -12.40
C ASN A 86 -1.87 -21.20 -11.59
N GLY A 87 -1.05 -20.48 -10.80
CA GLY A 87 0.02 -21.07 -10.00
C GLY A 87 1.11 -21.77 -10.82
N LEU A 88 1.30 -21.38 -12.08
CA LEU A 88 2.29 -22.00 -12.96
C LEU A 88 3.70 -21.53 -12.58
N ARG A 89 4.60 -22.49 -12.36
CA ARG A 89 6.03 -22.22 -12.13
C ARG A 89 6.80 -21.88 -13.41
N SER A 90 6.20 -22.18 -14.56
CA SER A 90 6.78 -21.91 -15.88
C SER A 90 5.69 -21.54 -16.88
N TYR A 91 6.09 -21.04 -18.04
CA TYR A 91 5.16 -20.68 -19.13
C TYR A 91 4.74 -21.88 -20.00
N ARG A 92 5.10 -23.11 -19.60
CA ARG A 92 4.71 -24.33 -20.31
C ARG A 92 3.25 -24.66 -20.00
N VAL A 93 2.49 -24.93 -21.05
CA VAL A 93 1.09 -25.33 -21.00
C VAL A 93 0.89 -26.59 -21.83
N TYR A 94 -0.08 -27.42 -21.46
CA TYR A 94 -0.36 -28.70 -22.10
C TYR A 94 -1.72 -28.67 -22.77
N VAL A 95 -1.88 -29.40 -23.88
CA VAL A 95 -3.16 -29.55 -24.56
C VAL A 95 -4.20 -30.13 -23.59
N GLY A 96 -5.40 -29.57 -23.58
CA GLY A 96 -6.47 -29.94 -22.65
C GLY A 96 -6.39 -29.28 -21.27
N GLN A 97 -5.31 -28.55 -20.98
CA GLN A 97 -5.18 -27.84 -19.71
C GLN A 97 -6.19 -26.69 -19.62
N LEU A 98 -6.94 -26.64 -18.52
CA LEU A 98 -7.84 -25.52 -18.23
C LEU A 98 -7.05 -24.38 -17.59
N LEU A 99 -7.05 -23.21 -18.23
CA LEU A 99 -6.36 -22.01 -17.76
C LEU A 99 -7.35 -20.89 -17.45
N ARG A 100 -7.18 -20.26 -16.29
CA ARG A 100 -7.83 -19.01 -15.94
C ARG A 100 -7.11 -17.83 -16.61
N VAL A 101 -7.79 -17.15 -17.51
CA VAL A 101 -7.23 -16.02 -18.27
C VAL A 101 -7.81 -14.72 -17.72
N PRO A 102 -7.03 -13.93 -16.96
CA PRO A 102 -7.53 -12.69 -16.38
C PRO A 102 -7.70 -11.59 -17.41
N MET A 103 -8.79 -10.83 -17.26
CA MET A 103 -8.99 -9.56 -17.97
C MET A 103 -8.02 -8.50 -17.46
N ARG A 104 -7.66 -7.57 -18.34
CA ARG A 104 -6.70 -6.51 -18.02
C ARG A 104 -7.21 -5.57 -16.95
#